data_AF-A0A0E0F3I2-F1
#
_entry.id   AF-A0A0E0F3I2-F1
#
_cell.length_a   1.000
_cell.length_b   1.000
_cell.length_c   1.000
_cell.angle_alpha   90.00
_cell.angle_beta   90.00
_cell.angle_gamma   90.00
#
_symmetry.space_group_name_H-M   'P 1'
#
loop_
_entity.id
_entity.type
_entity.pdbx_description
1 polymer ?
#
loop_
_entity_poly.entity_id
_entity_poly.type
_entity_poly.pdbx_seq_one_letter_code
_entity_poly.pdbx_strand_id
1 'polypeptide(L)'
;MSPPAIDGGDDCYVGPSLEAAVAWEAGKPLSIEEVEVAPPQAMEVRVKILYTALCHTDVYFWEAKGQTPVFPRILGHEAGGIVESVGEGVTELAPGDHVLPVFTGECKECDHCKSEESNMCDLLRINVDRGVMIGDGKSRFTIKGKPIFHFVGTSTFSEYTVIHVGCLAKINPEAPLDKVCILSCGFSTGFGATVNVAKPKKGQTVAIFGLGAVGLAAMEGARLSGASRIIGVDLNPAKFEQAKKFGCTDFVNPKDHSKPVHEVLIEMTNGGLDKAVECTGNINAMISCFECVHDGWGVAVLVGVPTKDDVFKTHPMNFLNEKTLKGTFFGNYKPRTDLPNVVELYMKKELELEKFITHTVPFSEINTAADSSQPQISPAAAHPTATHHRRRGRRKQRLQFRFQVEGEEARFVCHAAPLRPWFATQEDKEGRKWRNLTLHPPSSPFFLRGGGGAIYRRGLDFVGRRVMATAGKVIKCKAAVAWEAAKPLVIEEVEVEKFITHSVPFSEINTAFDLMHKGEGIRCIIRMEN
;
A
#
# COMPACT_ATOMS: atom_id res chain seq x y z
N MET A 1 23.67 -51.19 5.95
CA MET A 1 23.37 -50.49 4.69
C MET A 1 23.73 -49.03 4.92
N SER A 2 24.83 -48.60 4.33
CA SER A 2 25.34 -47.22 4.47
C SER A 2 24.46 -46.25 3.68
N PRO A 3 24.36 -44.97 4.08
CA PRO A 3 23.70 -43.94 3.28
C PRO A 3 24.46 -43.73 1.96
N PRO A 4 23.80 -43.36 0.86
CA PRO A 4 24.51 -43.07 -0.37
C PRO A 4 25.36 -41.81 -0.20
N ALA A 5 26.59 -41.89 -0.72
CA ALA A 5 27.53 -40.79 -0.77
C ALA A 5 26.97 -39.64 -1.61
N ILE A 6 27.07 -38.43 -1.09
CA ILE A 6 26.80 -37.19 -1.81
C ILE A 6 28.04 -36.94 -2.67
N ASP A 7 27.89 -37.08 -3.98
CA ASP A 7 28.94 -36.72 -4.93
C ASP A 7 29.08 -35.18 -4.96
N GLY A 8 30.34 -34.72 -4.95
CA GLY A 8 30.71 -33.32 -5.00
C GLY A 8 30.83 -32.84 -6.44
N GLY A 9 29.70 -32.42 -7.01
CA GLY A 9 29.63 -31.58 -8.20
C GLY A 9 29.03 -30.22 -7.86
N ASP A 10 29.67 -29.14 -8.31
CA ASP A 10 29.16 -27.77 -8.35
C ASP A 10 27.95 -27.66 -9.32
N ASP A 11 26.88 -28.41 -9.07
CA ASP A 11 25.58 -28.20 -9.71
C ASP A 11 24.80 -27.22 -8.84
N CYS A 12 24.76 -25.97 -9.30
CA CYS A 12 23.84 -24.95 -8.80
C CYS A 12 22.44 -25.56 -8.75
N TYR A 13 21.93 -25.87 -7.57
CA TYR A 13 20.53 -26.30 -7.42
C TYR A 13 19.65 -25.13 -7.85
N VAL A 14 19.27 -25.10 -9.13
CA VAL A 14 18.24 -24.23 -9.66
C VAL A 14 16.94 -24.87 -9.20
N GLY A 15 16.38 -24.34 -8.10
CA GLY A 15 15.01 -24.67 -7.72
C GLY A 15 14.06 -24.44 -8.92
N PRO A 16 12.83 -24.98 -8.90
CA PRO A 16 11.88 -24.74 -9.99
C PRO A 16 11.78 -23.23 -10.29
N SER A 17 11.59 -22.86 -11.57
CA SER A 17 11.20 -21.49 -11.90
C SER A 17 9.86 -21.20 -11.24
N LEU A 18 9.77 -20.07 -10.53
CA LEU A 18 8.62 -19.72 -9.70
C LEU A 18 8.15 -18.33 -10.05
N GLU A 19 6.84 -18.08 -9.95
CA GLU A 19 6.28 -16.78 -10.32
C GLU A 19 6.51 -15.72 -9.22
N ALA A 20 6.85 -14.52 -9.64
CA ALA A 20 6.85 -13.32 -8.79
C ALA A 20 6.31 -12.10 -9.54
N ALA A 21 5.67 -11.20 -8.81
CA ALA A 21 5.22 -9.92 -9.34
C ALA A 21 6.32 -8.87 -9.11
N VAL A 22 7.07 -8.57 -10.17
CA VAL A 22 8.22 -7.68 -10.14
C VAL A 22 7.80 -6.25 -10.50
N ALA A 23 8.13 -5.31 -9.62
CA ALA A 23 8.11 -3.89 -9.95
C ALA A 23 9.42 -3.53 -10.65
N TRP A 24 9.37 -3.24 -11.95
CA TRP A 24 10.53 -2.82 -12.73
C TRP A 24 10.83 -1.33 -12.63
N GLU A 25 9.78 -0.52 -12.48
CA GLU A 25 9.83 0.95 -12.43
C GLU A 25 8.71 1.47 -11.53
N ALA A 26 8.94 2.63 -10.93
CA ALA A 26 7.97 3.29 -10.07
C ALA A 26 6.63 3.54 -10.78
N GLY A 27 5.53 3.18 -10.11
CA GLY A 27 4.16 3.43 -10.58
C GLY A 27 3.77 2.71 -11.87
N LYS A 28 4.59 1.80 -12.39
CA LYS A 28 4.25 0.95 -13.54
C LYS A 28 3.61 -0.36 -13.06
N PRO A 29 2.66 -0.94 -13.82
CA PRO A 29 2.09 -2.24 -13.48
C PRO A 29 3.18 -3.28 -13.18
N LEU A 30 2.93 -4.12 -12.18
CA LEU A 30 3.79 -5.24 -11.82
C LEU A 30 3.80 -6.27 -12.97
N SER A 31 4.96 -6.81 -13.28
CA SER A 31 5.13 -7.88 -14.27
C SER A 31 5.19 -9.23 -13.56
N ILE A 32 4.42 -10.22 -14.01
CA ILE A 32 4.59 -11.60 -13.55
C ILE A 32 5.78 -12.20 -14.29
N GLU A 33 6.83 -12.50 -13.56
CA GLU A 33 8.10 -13.02 -14.09
C GLU A 33 8.40 -14.38 -13.44
N GLU A 34 9.05 -15.26 -14.20
CA GLU A 34 9.75 -16.40 -13.60
C GLU A 34 11.04 -15.90 -12.94
N VAL A 35 11.18 -16.17 -11.64
CA VAL A 35 12.35 -15.80 -10.84
C VAL A 35 13.04 -17.03 -10.26
N GLU A 36 14.36 -16.94 -10.12
CA GLU A 36 15.15 -17.89 -9.36
C GLU A 36 15.19 -17.45 -7.90
N VAL A 37 14.86 -18.37 -6.98
CA VAL A 37 14.91 -18.13 -5.52
C VAL A 37 16.01 -18.99 -4.91
N ALA A 38 17.11 -18.34 -4.52
CA ALA A 38 18.25 -18.99 -3.90
C ALA A 38 17.86 -19.75 -2.60
N PRO A 39 18.58 -20.81 -2.22
CA PRO A 39 18.36 -21.46 -0.93
C PRO A 39 18.64 -20.52 0.24
N PRO A 40 18.02 -20.75 1.41
CA PRO A 40 18.28 -19.94 2.60
C PRO A 40 19.70 -20.16 3.12
N GLN A 41 20.39 -19.08 3.47
CA GLN A 41 21.68 -19.13 4.18
C GLN A 41 21.46 -19.17 5.71
N ALA A 42 22.55 -19.06 6.49
CA ALA A 42 22.48 -19.06 7.95
C ALA A 42 21.45 -18.03 8.47
N MET A 43 20.63 -18.46 9.44
CA MET A 43 19.53 -17.69 10.04
C MET A 43 18.43 -17.26 9.07
N GLU A 44 18.39 -17.80 7.86
CA GLU A 44 17.34 -17.57 6.87
C GLU A 44 16.43 -18.78 6.71
N VAL A 45 15.22 -18.52 6.23
CA VAL A 45 14.19 -19.52 6.01
C VAL A 45 13.54 -19.24 4.68
N ARG A 46 13.40 -20.27 3.85
CA ARG A 46 12.63 -20.19 2.61
C ARG A 46 11.20 -20.64 2.87
N VAL A 47 10.26 -19.80 2.49
CA VAL A 47 8.83 -19.97 2.77
C VAL A 47 8.08 -20.04 1.45
N LYS A 48 7.22 -21.04 1.31
CA LYS A 48 6.20 -21.09 0.26
C LYS A 48 5.03 -20.20 0.66
N ILE A 49 4.80 -19.13 -0.08
CA ILE A 49 3.68 -18.23 0.14
C ILE A 49 2.43 -18.83 -0.50
N LEU A 50 1.34 -18.91 0.28
CA LEU A 50 0.05 -19.38 -0.21
C LEU A 50 -0.94 -18.25 -0.43
N TYR A 51 -0.90 -17.25 0.45
CA TYR A 51 -1.76 -16.06 0.37
C TYR A 51 -0.96 -14.83 0.75
N THR A 52 -1.19 -13.74 0.02
CA THR A 52 -0.63 -12.43 0.33
C THR A 52 -1.70 -11.35 0.15
N ALA A 53 -1.67 -10.35 1.01
CA ALA A 53 -2.53 -9.17 0.93
C ALA A 53 -1.70 -7.95 0.50
N LEU A 54 -2.38 -6.96 -0.07
CA LEU A 54 -1.81 -5.69 -0.48
C LEU A 54 -2.09 -4.63 0.59
N CYS A 55 -1.06 -3.90 0.99
CA CYS A 55 -1.16 -2.79 1.93
C CYS A 55 -0.78 -1.46 1.26
N HIS A 56 -1.29 -0.34 1.80
CA HIS A 56 -0.96 1.01 1.30
C HIS A 56 0.55 1.29 1.33
N THR A 57 1.29 0.66 2.26
CA THR A 57 2.76 0.75 2.31
C THR A 57 3.39 0.20 1.03
N ASP A 58 2.90 -0.91 0.47
CA ASP A 58 3.42 -1.45 -0.80
C ASP A 58 3.18 -0.45 -1.94
N VAL A 59 1.97 0.13 -2.03
CA VAL A 59 1.61 1.14 -3.03
C VAL A 59 2.49 2.39 -2.90
N TYR A 60 2.71 2.87 -1.68
CA TYR A 60 3.53 4.06 -1.43
C TYR A 60 4.99 3.89 -1.92
N PHE A 61 5.61 2.74 -1.64
CA PHE A 61 6.97 2.45 -2.11
C PHE A 61 7.03 2.06 -3.59
N TRP A 62 5.97 1.46 -4.12
CA TRP A 62 5.80 1.22 -5.55
C TRP A 62 5.72 2.52 -6.36
N GLU A 63 4.97 3.52 -5.89
CA GLU A 63 4.88 4.82 -6.55
C GLU A 63 6.18 5.65 -6.41
N ALA A 64 7.05 5.30 -5.46
CA ALA A 64 8.31 5.97 -5.14
C ALA A 64 8.18 7.48 -4.90
N LYS A 65 7.04 7.93 -4.35
CA LYS A 65 6.79 9.35 -4.05
C LYS A 65 7.44 9.76 -2.73
N GLY A 66 8.61 10.39 -2.81
CA GLY A 66 9.28 11.01 -1.65
C GLY A 66 10.22 10.08 -0.87
N GLN A 67 10.61 8.95 -1.46
CA GLN A 67 11.58 8.01 -0.89
C GLN A 67 12.69 7.72 -1.91
N THR A 68 13.81 7.14 -1.46
CA THR A 68 14.85 6.65 -2.39
C THR A 68 14.28 5.49 -3.22
N PRO A 69 14.18 5.62 -4.55
CA PRO A 69 13.63 4.54 -5.37
C PRO A 69 14.61 3.35 -5.44
N VAL A 70 14.11 2.13 -5.19
CA VAL A 70 14.88 0.88 -5.30
C VAL A 70 14.12 -0.05 -6.24
N PHE A 71 14.67 -0.28 -7.43
CA PHE A 71 14.08 -1.14 -8.48
C PHE A 71 15.20 -1.87 -9.26
N PRO A 72 14.94 -3.05 -9.85
CA PRO A 72 13.69 -3.81 -9.77
C PRO A 72 13.47 -4.44 -8.39
N ARG A 73 12.22 -4.58 -7.95
CA ARG A 73 11.90 -4.99 -6.57
C ARG A 73 10.67 -5.89 -6.53
N ILE A 74 10.69 -6.90 -5.66
CA ILE A 74 9.49 -7.68 -5.29
C ILE A 74 8.94 -7.11 -3.98
N LEU A 75 7.71 -6.60 -4.03
CA LEU A 75 7.00 -5.99 -2.90
C LEU A 75 6.26 -7.06 -2.07
N GLY A 76 5.36 -6.62 -1.18
CA GLY A 76 4.53 -7.50 -0.37
C GLY A 76 5.14 -7.79 1.00
N HIS A 77 4.31 -7.64 2.04
CA HIS A 77 4.70 -7.88 3.42
C HIS A 77 3.55 -8.38 4.33
N GLU A 78 2.37 -8.62 3.76
CA GLU A 78 1.25 -9.28 4.42
C GLU A 78 1.04 -10.65 3.77
N ALA A 79 1.35 -11.74 4.48
CA ALA A 79 1.25 -13.08 3.90
C ALA A 79 1.09 -14.19 4.94
N GLY A 80 0.58 -15.33 4.46
CA GLY A 80 0.57 -16.61 5.15
C GLY A 80 1.24 -17.66 4.27
N GLY A 81 2.15 -18.44 4.85
CA GLY A 81 2.92 -19.42 4.12
C GLY A 81 3.35 -20.61 4.96
N ILE A 82 4.03 -21.54 4.31
CA ILE A 82 4.55 -22.77 4.90
C ILE A 82 6.06 -22.78 4.70
N VAL A 83 6.82 -23.08 5.76
CA VAL A 83 8.27 -23.23 5.68
C VAL A 83 8.60 -24.38 4.74
N GLU A 84 9.44 -24.13 3.73
CA GLU A 84 9.92 -25.14 2.81
C GLU A 84 11.30 -25.66 3.23
N SER A 85 12.24 -24.76 3.55
CA SER A 85 13.58 -25.12 4.03
C SER A 85 14.13 -24.05 4.98
N VAL A 86 15.09 -24.45 5.80
CA VAL A 86 15.75 -23.60 6.78
C VAL A 86 17.26 -23.65 6.56
N GLY A 87 17.93 -22.52 6.75
CA GLY A 87 19.38 -22.46 6.71
C GLY A 87 20.03 -22.77 8.06
N GLU A 88 21.36 -22.74 8.10
CA GLU A 88 22.16 -23.04 9.28
C GLU A 88 21.77 -22.16 10.49
N GLY A 89 21.74 -22.74 11.69
CA GLY A 89 21.45 -22.01 12.93
C GLY A 89 19.96 -21.77 13.23
N VAL A 90 19.06 -22.07 12.29
CA VAL A 90 17.62 -22.01 12.54
C VAL A 90 17.18 -23.24 13.33
N THR A 91 16.67 -23.02 14.55
CA THR A 91 16.25 -24.09 15.47
C THR A 91 14.77 -24.03 15.86
N GLU A 92 14.12 -22.87 15.74
CA GLU A 92 12.72 -22.67 16.16
C GLU A 92 11.69 -22.92 15.04
N LEU A 93 12.14 -23.12 13.80
CA LEU A 93 11.31 -23.40 12.64
C LEU A 93 11.83 -24.64 11.91
N ALA A 94 10.90 -25.40 11.33
CA ALA A 94 11.20 -26.57 10.50
C ALA A 94 10.30 -26.59 9.24
N PRO A 95 10.70 -27.32 8.17
CA PRO A 95 9.84 -27.57 7.02
C PRO A 95 8.44 -28.06 7.43
N GLY A 96 7.40 -27.47 6.85
CA GLY A 96 6.00 -27.76 7.16
C GLY A 96 5.37 -26.83 8.20
N ASP A 97 6.15 -26.03 8.93
CA ASP A 97 5.58 -25.05 9.87
C ASP A 97 4.80 -23.95 9.15
N HIS A 98 3.62 -23.61 9.66
CA HIS A 98 2.83 -22.46 9.19
C HIS A 98 3.36 -21.18 9.81
N VAL A 99 3.59 -20.17 8.98
CA VAL A 99 4.25 -18.93 9.40
C VAL A 99 3.61 -17.69 8.77
N LEU A 100 3.71 -16.57 9.50
CA LEU A 100 3.46 -15.23 8.98
C LEU A 100 4.78 -14.46 8.85
N PRO A 101 5.17 -14.03 7.63
CA PRO A 101 6.19 -13.01 7.42
C PRO A 101 5.79 -11.67 8.03
N VAL A 102 6.65 -11.10 8.86
CA VAL A 102 6.45 -9.77 9.47
C VAL A 102 7.57 -8.83 8.99
N PHE A 103 7.20 -7.62 8.58
CA PHE A 103 8.11 -6.60 8.03
C PHE A 103 9.17 -6.06 9.02
N THR A 104 9.07 -6.49 10.29
CA THR A 104 9.98 -6.21 11.39
C THR A 104 10.13 -7.49 12.20
N GLY A 105 11.29 -7.68 12.85
CA GLY A 105 11.59 -8.93 13.55
C GLY A 105 11.87 -8.80 15.04
N GLU A 106 12.14 -9.95 15.65
CA GLU A 106 12.45 -10.15 17.05
C GLU A 106 13.63 -11.13 17.17
N CYS A 107 14.82 -10.61 17.50
CA CYS A 107 16.02 -11.45 17.61
C CYS A 107 16.15 -12.14 18.98
N LYS A 108 15.34 -11.75 19.98
CA LYS A 108 15.36 -12.20 21.38
C LYS A 108 16.63 -11.86 22.19
N GLU A 109 17.68 -11.35 21.55
CA GLU A 109 18.97 -11.12 22.19
C GLU A 109 19.33 -9.65 22.45
N CYS A 110 18.82 -8.70 21.66
CA CYS A 110 19.11 -7.28 21.85
C CYS A 110 18.35 -6.67 23.03
N ASP A 111 18.78 -5.50 23.50
CA ASP A 111 18.20 -4.82 24.66
C ASP A 111 16.71 -4.52 24.45
N HIS A 112 16.33 -4.09 23.25
CA HIS A 112 14.91 -3.89 22.90
C HIS A 112 14.09 -5.18 22.98
N CYS A 113 14.64 -6.32 22.58
CA CYS A 113 13.92 -7.60 22.68
C CYS A 113 13.83 -8.12 24.12
N LYS A 114 14.81 -7.82 24.96
CA LYS A 114 14.83 -8.19 26.39
C LYS A 114 13.95 -7.27 27.25
N SER A 115 13.76 -6.03 26.83
CA SER A 115 12.82 -5.06 27.41
C SER A 115 11.37 -5.54 27.29
N GLU A 116 10.54 -5.28 28.30
CA GLU A 116 9.09 -5.53 28.25
C GLU A 116 8.32 -4.41 27.52
N GLU A 117 8.96 -3.25 27.38
CA GLU A 117 8.35 -2.01 26.89
C GLU A 117 8.37 -1.91 25.36
N SER A 118 9.35 -2.51 24.69
CA SER A 118 9.64 -2.27 23.27
C SER A 118 9.52 -3.51 22.38
N ASN A 119 9.17 -3.27 21.12
CA ASN A 119 9.23 -4.24 20.03
C ASN A 119 10.23 -3.84 18.92
N MET A 120 11.08 -2.84 19.16
CA MET A 120 11.95 -2.23 18.14
C MET A 120 13.33 -2.90 18.08
N CYS A 121 13.38 -4.19 17.75
CA CYS A 121 14.61 -4.98 17.65
C CYS A 121 15.76 -4.21 16.94
N ASP A 122 16.95 -4.18 17.55
CA ASP A 122 18.11 -3.48 16.97
C ASP A 122 18.56 -4.08 15.64
N LEU A 123 18.50 -5.41 15.55
CA LEU A 123 18.93 -6.16 14.36
C LEU A 123 17.90 -6.13 13.24
N LEU A 124 16.62 -6.26 13.60
CA LEU A 124 15.54 -6.65 12.68
C LEU A 124 14.42 -5.62 12.56
N ARG A 125 14.57 -4.42 13.11
CA ARG A 125 13.63 -3.32 12.86
C ARG A 125 13.47 -3.06 11.36
N ILE A 126 12.29 -2.56 10.99
CA ILE A 126 11.97 -2.20 9.60
C ILE A 126 13.10 -1.36 8.97
N ASN A 127 13.49 -1.73 7.75
CA ASN A 127 14.38 -0.95 6.91
C ASN A 127 13.82 -0.97 5.50
N VAL A 128 13.37 0.20 5.04
CA VAL A 128 12.68 0.36 3.75
C VAL A 128 13.64 0.49 2.57
N ASP A 129 14.89 0.91 2.83
CA ASP A 129 15.93 1.07 1.82
C ASP A 129 16.68 -0.23 1.54
N ARG A 130 16.72 -1.15 2.52
CA ARG A 130 17.40 -2.44 2.39
C ARG A 130 16.69 -3.32 1.35
N GLY A 131 17.40 -3.62 0.27
CA GLY A 131 16.97 -4.52 -0.81
C GLY A 131 17.58 -5.91 -0.77
N VAL A 132 18.28 -6.27 0.30
CA VAL A 132 19.15 -7.47 0.38
C VAL A 132 19.07 -8.12 1.76
N MET A 133 19.55 -9.36 1.88
CA MET A 133 19.62 -10.08 3.14
C MET A 133 20.68 -9.51 4.07
N ILE A 134 20.48 -9.66 5.39
CA ILE A 134 21.37 -9.12 6.42
C ILE A 134 22.70 -9.88 6.46
N GLY A 135 22.68 -11.20 6.23
CA GLY A 135 23.86 -12.06 6.41
C GLY A 135 25.00 -11.78 5.45
N ASP A 136 24.69 -11.58 4.15
CA ASP A 136 25.70 -11.43 3.10
C ASP A 136 25.53 -10.16 2.24
N GLY A 137 24.50 -9.35 2.51
CA GLY A 137 24.23 -8.15 1.72
C GLY A 137 23.82 -8.43 0.27
N LYS A 138 23.35 -9.65 -0.05
CA LYS A 138 22.89 -10.03 -1.40
C LYS A 138 21.39 -10.31 -1.43
N SER A 139 20.81 -10.18 -2.62
CA SER A 139 19.45 -10.68 -2.84
C SER A 139 19.43 -12.20 -2.95
N ARG A 140 18.26 -12.78 -2.67
CA ARG A 140 17.93 -14.19 -2.93
C ARG A 140 17.12 -14.37 -4.22
N PHE A 141 16.76 -13.28 -4.89
CA PHE A 141 16.01 -13.29 -6.15
C PHE A 141 16.88 -12.90 -7.33
N THR A 142 16.87 -13.71 -8.38
CA THR A 142 17.53 -13.39 -9.65
C THR A 142 16.62 -13.62 -10.85
N ILE A 143 16.76 -12.79 -11.88
CA ILE A 143 16.24 -13.04 -13.23
C ILE A 143 17.44 -13.00 -14.17
N LYS A 144 17.76 -14.13 -14.81
CA LYS A 144 18.88 -14.26 -15.76
C LYS A 144 20.20 -13.76 -15.14
N GLY A 145 20.46 -14.16 -13.90
CA GLY A 145 21.64 -13.76 -13.12
C GLY A 145 21.67 -12.30 -12.63
N LYS A 146 20.63 -11.50 -12.89
CA LYS A 146 20.53 -10.12 -12.37
C LYS A 146 19.69 -10.08 -11.09
N PRO A 147 20.13 -9.40 -10.03
CA PRO A 147 19.42 -9.37 -8.76
C PRO A 147 18.11 -8.57 -8.86
N ILE A 148 17.07 -9.08 -8.19
CA ILE A 148 15.82 -8.35 -7.91
C ILE A 148 15.80 -8.04 -6.41
N PHE A 149 15.53 -6.80 -6.03
CA PHE A 149 15.63 -6.38 -4.63
C PHE A 149 14.48 -6.88 -3.77
N HIS A 150 14.79 -7.18 -2.51
CA HIS A 150 13.83 -7.46 -1.45
C HIS A 150 13.09 -6.20 -0.99
N PHE A 151 11.89 -6.36 -0.43
CA PHE A 151 11.10 -5.31 0.20
C PHE A 151 10.85 -5.65 1.66
N VAL A 152 11.27 -4.75 2.56
CA VAL A 152 11.13 -4.85 4.04
C VAL A 152 11.50 -6.22 4.65
N GLY A 153 12.35 -6.98 3.97
CA GLY A 153 12.78 -8.31 4.38
C GLY A 153 11.73 -9.41 4.25
N THR A 154 10.65 -9.20 3.47
CA THR A 154 9.56 -10.17 3.30
C THR A 154 9.31 -10.56 1.84
N SER A 155 9.16 -9.59 0.93
CA SER A 155 8.92 -9.82 -0.51
C SER A 155 7.89 -10.90 -0.84
N THR A 156 6.68 -10.74 -0.32
CA THR A 156 5.64 -11.79 -0.38
C THR A 156 4.86 -11.83 -1.68
N PHE A 157 5.11 -10.92 -2.63
CA PHE A 157 4.58 -11.01 -3.99
C PHE A 157 5.41 -11.97 -4.85
N SER A 158 5.63 -13.17 -4.33
CA SER A 158 6.28 -14.31 -4.99
C SER A 158 5.79 -15.60 -4.36
N GLU A 159 5.71 -16.68 -5.14
CA GLU A 159 5.33 -18.01 -4.63
C GLU A 159 6.30 -18.52 -3.56
N TYR A 160 7.57 -18.10 -3.60
CA TYR A 160 8.55 -18.39 -2.57
C TYR A 160 9.36 -17.14 -2.23
N THR A 161 9.72 -17.02 -0.96
CA THR A 161 10.60 -15.95 -0.49
C THR A 161 11.57 -16.46 0.56
N VAL A 162 12.67 -15.73 0.76
CA VAL A 162 13.67 -16.04 1.78
C VAL A 162 13.71 -14.90 2.78
N ILE A 163 13.52 -15.24 4.06
CA ILE A 163 13.30 -14.29 5.15
C ILE A 163 14.21 -14.66 6.31
N HIS A 164 14.71 -13.67 7.04
CA HIS A 164 15.45 -13.93 8.28
C HIS A 164 14.50 -14.57 9.32
N VAL A 165 14.92 -15.65 9.99
CA VAL A 165 14.10 -16.41 10.96
C VAL A 165 13.42 -15.53 12.01
N GLY A 166 14.13 -14.49 12.46
CA GLY A 166 13.61 -13.52 13.43
C GLY A 166 12.42 -12.68 12.95
N CYS A 167 12.07 -12.70 11.67
CA CYS A 167 10.93 -12.02 11.06
C CYS A 167 9.78 -12.97 10.70
N LEU A 168 9.82 -14.23 11.15
CA LEU A 168 8.78 -15.23 10.91
C LEU A 168 8.11 -15.62 12.22
N ALA A 169 6.81 -15.33 12.32
CA ALA A 169 5.99 -15.81 13.44
C ALA A 169 5.46 -17.21 13.11
N LYS A 170 5.84 -18.22 13.90
CA LYS A 170 5.24 -19.56 13.85
C LYS A 170 3.83 -19.49 14.43
N ILE A 171 2.85 -19.99 13.69
CA ILE A 171 1.44 -19.91 14.07
C ILE A 171 0.78 -21.28 14.13
N ASN A 172 -0.46 -21.29 14.58
CA ASN A 172 -1.30 -22.47 14.59
C ASN A 172 -1.45 -23.06 13.16
N PRO A 173 -1.10 -24.34 12.93
CA PRO A 173 -1.18 -24.94 11.60
C PRO A 173 -2.62 -25.10 11.09
N GLU A 174 -3.62 -25.05 11.97
CA GLU A 174 -5.04 -25.08 11.59
C GLU A 174 -5.59 -23.70 11.19
N ALA A 175 -4.81 -22.63 11.40
CA ALA A 175 -5.26 -21.29 11.04
C ALA A 175 -5.35 -21.12 9.51
N PRO A 176 -6.49 -20.63 8.99
CA PRO A 176 -6.68 -20.41 7.56
C PRO A 176 -5.79 -19.25 7.08
N LEU A 177 -4.73 -19.60 6.33
CA LEU A 177 -3.71 -18.65 5.88
C LEU A 177 -4.25 -17.55 4.95
N ASP A 178 -5.39 -17.79 4.29
CA ASP A 178 -6.11 -16.79 3.48
C ASP A 178 -6.86 -15.74 4.31
N LYS A 179 -6.94 -15.94 5.64
CA LYS A 179 -7.55 -15.01 6.59
C LYS A 179 -6.50 -14.35 7.47
N VAL A 180 -5.59 -15.14 8.03
CA VAL A 180 -4.62 -14.64 9.01
C VAL A 180 -3.44 -13.88 8.41
N CYS A 181 -3.27 -13.90 7.08
CA CYS A 181 -2.21 -13.16 6.39
C CYS A 181 -2.23 -11.65 6.66
N ILE A 182 -3.41 -11.05 6.88
CA ILE A 182 -3.55 -9.61 7.17
C ILE A 182 -3.09 -9.22 8.59
N LEU A 183 -2.85 -10.21 9.46
CA LEU A 183 -2.39 -9.98 10.83
C LEU A 183 -0.93 -9.50 10.89
N SER A 184 -0.13 -9.72 9.84
CA SER A 184 1.30 -9.40 9.90
C SER A 184 1.66 -7.94 9.61
N CYS A 185 0.68 -7.06 9.35
CA CYS A 185 0.92 -5.62 9.29
C CYS A 185 -0.27 -4.77 9.75
N GLY A 186 -1.18 -4.38 8.84
CA GLY A 186 -2.15 -3.32 9.10
C GLY A 186 -3.09 -3.61 10.26
N PHE A 187 -3.58 -4.85 10.34
CA PHE A 187 -4.50 -5.24 11.41
C PHE A 187 -3.83 -5.14 12.79
N SER A 188 -2.73 -5.85 13.02
CA SER A 188 -2.08 -5.90 14.34
C SER A 188 -1.54 -4.53 14.76
N THR A 189 -1.14 -3.70 13.79
CA THR A 189 -0.74 -2.31 14.02
C THR A 189 -1.86 -1.51 14.70
N GLY A 190 -3.06 -1.53 14.11
CA GLY A 190 -4.20 -0.81 14.66
C GLY A 190 -4.74 -1.44 15.94
N PHE A 191 -4.96 -2.76 15.91
CA PHE A 191 -5.49 -3.50 17.04
C PHE A 191 -4.62 -3.32 18.29
N GLY A 192 -3.29 -3.52 18.15
CA GLY A 192 -2.32 -3.33 19.23
C GLY A 192 -2.19 -1.88 19.70
N ALA A 193 -2.28 -0.89 18.78
CA ALA A 193 -2.29 0.52 19.17
C ALA A 193 -3.42 0.82 20.18
N THR A 194 -4.55 0.14 20.04
CA THR A 194 -5.64 0.23 21.01
C THR A 194 -5.40 -0.64 22.23
N VAL A 195 -5.24 -1.97 22.08
CA VAL A 195 -5.29 -2.90 23.22
C VAL A 195 -4.00 -2.90 24.06
N ASN A 196 -2.85 -2.60 23.46
CA ASN A 196 -1.55 -2.59 24.14
C ASN A 196 -1.11 -1.20 24.58
N VAL A 197 -1.53 -0.13 23.90
CA VAL A 197 -0.99 1.22 24.14
C VAL A 197 -2.03 2.18 24.70
N ALA A 198 -3.16 2.34 24.00
CA ALA A 198 -4.25 3.20 24.49
C ALA A 198 -4.91 2.61 25.74
N LYS A 199 -5.11 1.28 25.76
CA LYS A 199 -5.74 0.51 26.85
C LYS A 199 -7.04 1.15 27.35
N PRO A 200 -8.05 1.39 26.48
CA PRO A 200 -9.33 1.93 26.93
C PRO A 200 -9.96 0.97 27.96
N LYS A 201 -10.49 1.54 29.04
CA LYS A 201 -11.28 0.80 30.03
C LYS A 201 -12.71 0.62 29.51
N LYS A 202 -13.39 -0.41 30.00
CA LYS A 202 -14.82 -0.63 29.72
C LYS A 202 -15.63 0.64 30.02
N GLY A 203 -16.49 1.03 29.08
CA GLY A 203 -17.34 2.21 29.18
C GLY A 203 -16.72 3.51 28.66
N GLN A 204 -15.41 3.53 28.36
CA GLN A 204 -14.74 4.75 27.88
C GLN A 204 -15.08 5.10 26.43
N THR A 205 -14.81 6.35 26.09
CA THR A 205 -14.95 6.95 24.77
C THR A 205 -13.63 6.88 23.98
N VAL A 206 -13.71 6.52 22.70
CA VAL A 206 -12.52 6.39 21.85
C VAL A 206 -12.75 7.08 20.52
N ALA A 207 -11.80 7.89 20.04
CA ALA A 207 -11.81 8.40 18.67
C ALA A 207 -10.72 7.74 17.83
N ILE A 208 -11.04 7.43 16.58
CA ILE A 208 -10.11 6.84 15.61
C ILE A 208 -10.01 7.75 14.41
N PHE A 209 -8.84 8.33 14.16
CA PHE A 209 -8.57 9.19 13.01
C PHE A 209 -8.04 8.36 11.85
N GLY A 210 -8.78 8.33 10.75
CA GLY A 210 -8.52 7.53 9.56
C GLY A 210 -9.17 6.15 9.64
N LEU A 211 -10.09 5.85 8.72
CA LEU A 211 -10.83 4.59 8.66
C LEU A 211 -10.31 3.69 7.53
N GLY A 212 -8.98 3.53 7.44
CA GLY A 212 -8.33 2.48 6.65
C GLY A 212 -8.20 1.17 7.44
N ALA A 213 -7.47 0.18 6.93
CA ALA A 213 -7.27 -1.10 7.61
C ALA A 213 -6.77 -0.96 9.05
N VAL A 214 -5.76 -0.09 9.28
CA VAL A 214 -5.22 0.22 10.62
C VAL A 214 -6.30 0.81 11.52
N GLY A 215 -7.04 1.81 11.04
CA GLY A 215 -8.09 2.44 11.84
C GLY A 215 -9.24 1.51 12.19
N LEU A 216 -9.69 0.70 11.22
CA LEU A 216 -10.74 -0.31 11.46
C LEU A 216 -10.28 -1.37 12.47
N ALA A 217 -9.00 -1.73 12.48
CA ALA A 217 -8.44 -2.64 13.48
C ALA A 217 -8.29 -1.98 14.87
N ALA A 218 -7.91 -0.70 14.93
CA ALA A 218 -7.90 0.07 16.17
C ALA A 218 -9.31 0.20 16.77
N MET A 219 -10.32 0.37 15.90
CA MET A 219 -11.73 0.39 16.26
C MET A 219 -12.21 -0.96 16.80
N GLU A 220 -11.82 -2.06 16.17
CA GLU A 220 -12.11 -3.42 16.66
C GLU A 220 -11.46 -3.66 18.04
N GLY A 221 -10.24 -3.17 18.26
CA GLY A 221 -9.58 -3.19 19.56
C GLY A 221 -10.35 -2.40 20.63
N ALA A 222 -10.94 -1.26 20.27
CA ALA A 222 -11.75 -0.45 21.19
C ALA A 222 -13.06 -1.17 21.53
N ARG A 223 -13.72 -1.78 20.53
CA ARG A 223 -14.92 -2.60 20.70
C ARG A 223 -14.67 -3.76 21.66
N LEU A 224 -13.60 -4.51 21.45
CA LEU A 224 -13.23 -5.63 22.32
C LEU A 224 -12.82 -5.22 23.73
N SER A 225 -12.23 -4.04 23.88
CA SER A 225 -11.94 -3.46 25.20
C SER A 225 -13.19 -2.96 25.93
N GLY A 226 -14.36 -3.00 25.29
CA GLY A 226 -15.63 -2.60 25.86
C GLY A 226 -15.86 -1.09 25.90
N ALA A 227 -15.26 -0.32 24.99
CA ALA A 227 -15.58 1.10 24.81
C ALA A 227 -17.08 1.29 24.52
N SER A 228 -17.70 2.29 25.14
CA SER A 228 -19.15 2.54 25.01
C SER A 228 -19.50 3.37 23.78
N ARG A 229 -18.58 4.25 23.37
CA ARG A 229 -18.74 5.17 22.25
C ARG A 229 -17.44 5.23 21.46
N ILE A 230 -17.51 4.90 20.18
CA ILE A 230 -16.36 4.83 19.29
C ILE A 230 -16.61 5.73 18.10
N ILE A 231 -15.88 6.84 18.03
CA ILE A 231 -16.07 7.91 17.04
C ILE A 231 -15.05 7.74 15.92
N GLY A 232 -15.53 7.48 14.70
CA GLY A 232 -14.69 7.48 13.50
C GLY A 232 -14.50 8.88 12.93
N VAL A 233 -13.26 9.26 12.60
CA VAL A 233 -12.94 10.54 11.97
C VAL A 233 -12.27 10.29 10.62
N ASP A 234 -12.96 10.57 9.51
CA ASP A 234 -12.41 10.41 8.15
C ASP A 234 -12.98 11.48 7.21
N LEU A 235 -12.24 11.81 6.15
CA LEU A 235 -12.69 12.77 5.13
C LEU A 235 -13.68 12.15 4.13
N ASN A 236 -13.75 10.82 4.07
CA ASN A 236 -14.67 10.09 3.22
C ASN A 236 -15.87 9.56 4.03
N PRO A 237 -17.06 10.19 3.93
CA PRO A 237 -18.24 9.77 4.68
C PRO A 237 -18.74 8.38 4.28
N ALA A 238 -18.43 7.88 3.07
CA ALA A 238 -18.85 6.56 2.63
C ALA A 238 -18.25 5.42 3.49
N LYS A 239 -17.14 5.69 4.20
CA LYS A 239 -16.52 4.70 5.09
C LYS A 239 -17.30 4.47 6.39
N PHE A 240 -18.22 5.37 6.76
CA PHE A 240 -18.95 5.24 8.01
C PHE A 240 -19.80 3.97 8.07
N GLU A 241 -20.53 3.65 6.99
CA GLU A 241 -21.39 2.45 6.97
C GLU A 241 -20.58 1.17 7.15
N GLN A 242 -19.38 1.11 6.56
CA GLN A 242 -18.48 -0.03 6.79
C GLN A 242 -17.95 -0.04 8.22
N ALA A 243 -17.54 1.12 8.76
CA ALA A 243 -16.98 1.24 10.10
C ALA A 243 -17.94 0.79 11.21
N LYS A 244 -19.26 0.92 11.02
CA LYS A 244 -20.26 0.40 11.98
C LYS A 244 -20.08 -1.09 12.27
N LYS A 245 -19.64 -1.89 11.29
CA LYS A 245 -19.35 -3.33 11.45
C LYS A 245 -18.16 -3.62 12.39
N PHE A 246 -17.36 -2.60 12.70
CA PHE A 246 -16.18 -2.66 13.57
C PHE A 246 -16.44 -1.99 14.93
N GLY A 247 -17.68 -1.55 15.19
CA GLY A 247 -18.08 -0.93 16.46
C GLY A 247 -18.20 0.60 16.40
N CYS A 248 -18.04 1.24 15.24
CA CYS A 248 -18.24 2.69 15.11
C CYS A 248 -19.66 3.09 15.52
N THR A 249 -19.78 3.97 16.53
CA THR A 249 -21.07 4.49 17.01
C THR A 249 -21.40 5.85 16.41
N ASP A 250 -20.38 6.67 16.18
CA ASP A 250 -20.50 8.04 15.68
C ASP A 250 -19.46 8.29 14.60
N PHE A 251 -19.73 9.25 13.72
CA PHE A 251 -18.80 9.63 12.67
C PHE A 251 -18.70 11.15 12.55
N VAL A 252 -17.48 11.63 12.35
CA VAL A 252 -17.17 13.04 12.14
C VAL A 252 -16.35 13.17 10.88
N ASN A 253 -16.88 13.90 9.89
CA ASN A 253 -16.10 14.37 8.77
C ASN A 253 -15.63 15.80 9.06
N PRO A 254 -14.31 16.06 9.20
CA PRO A 254 -13.79 17.41 9.45
C PRO A 254 -14.29 18.48 8.48
N LYS A 255 -14.66 18.11 7.24
CA LYS A 255 -15.17 19.05 6.23
C LYS A 255 -16.59 19.55 6.48
N ASP A 256 -17.35 18.87 7.33
CA ASP A 256 -18.74 19.23 7.63
C ASP A 256 -18.83 20.24 8.78
N HIS A 257 -17.68 20.70 9.30
CA HIS A 257 -17.58 21.62 10.44
C HIS A 257 -16.71 22.82 10.11
N SER A 258 -17.09 24.00 10.63
CA SER A 258 -16.27 25.21 10.56
C SER A 258 -15.23 25.29 11.69
N LYS A 259 -15.48 24.61 12.81
CA LYS A 259 -14.54 24.51 13.94
C LYS A 259 -13.46 23.46 13.65
N PRO A 260 -12.26 23.60 14.25
CA PRO A 260 -11.28 22.53 14.28
C PRO A 260 -11.90 21.22 14.80
N VAL A 261 -11.55 20.09 14.19
CA VAL A 261 -12.18 18.79 14.53
C VAL A 261 -11.99 18.41 15.99
N HIS A 262 -10.89 18.80 16.64
CA HIS A 262 -10.68 18.52 18.06
C HIS A 262 -11.69 19.26 18.95
N GLU A 263 -12.07 20.50 18.63
CA GLU A 263 -13.10 21.24 19.37
C GLU A 263 -14.48 20.58 19.20
N VAL A 264 -14.80 20.13 17.98
CA VAL A 264 -16.04 19.39 17.71
C VAL A 264 -16.11 18.14 18.58
N LEU A 265 -15.02 17.37 18.65
CA LEU A 265 -14.95 16.16 19.47
C LEU A 265 -15.05 16.45 20.97
N ILE A 266 -14.41 17.52 21.46
CA ILE A 266 -14.51 17.96 22.86
C ILE A 266 -15.96 18.31 23.22
N GLU A 267 -16.64 19.07 22.37
CA GLU A 267 -18.05 19.42 22.56
C GLU A 267 -18.96 18.19 22.55
N MET A 268 -18.74 17.27 21.59
CA MET A 268 -19.50 16.03 21.48
C MET A 268 -19.34 15.10 22.69
N THR A 269 -18.23 15.21 23.43
CA THR A 269 -17.86 14.33 24.53
C THR A 269 -17.83 15.02 25.89
N ASN A 270 -18.30 16.27 25.97
CA ASN A 270 -18.39 17.06 27.20
C ASN A 270 -17.05 17.16 27.96
N GLY A 271 -15.98 17.53 27.26
CA GLY A 271 -14.66 17.75 27.85
C GLY A 271 -13.50 17.06 27.12
N GLY A 272 -13.80 16.15 26.19
CA GLY A 272 -12.81 15.42 25.41
C GLY A 272 -12.92 13.92 25.59
N LEU A 273 -12.20 13.19 24.73
CA LEU A 273 -12.22 11.73 24.68
C LEU A 273 -11.31 11.09 25.73
N ASP A 274 -11.67 9.92 26.23
CA ASP A 274 -10.77 9.17 27.11
C ASP A 274 -9.52 8.70 26.38
N LYS A 275 -9.70 8.26 25.12
CA LYS A 275 -8.64 7.77 24.24
C LYS A 275 -8.83 8.28 22.81
N ALA A 276 -7.72 8.52 22.12
CA ALA A 276 -7.72 8.78 20.69
C ALA A 276 -6.56 8.05 19.99
N VAL A 277 -6.77 7.55 18.78
CA VAL A 277 -5.76 6.84 17.99
C VAL A 277 -5.67 7.42 16.58
N GLU A 278 -4.48 7.87 16.19
CA GLU A 278 -4.21 8.49 14.89
C GLU A 278 -3.60 7.49 13.90
N CYS A 279 -4.31 7.20 12.81
CA CYS A 279 -3.98 6.13 11.86
C CYS A 279 -3.75 6.61 10.41
N THR A 280 -3.68 7.92 10.15
CA THR A 280 -3.48 8.50 8.81
C THR A 280 -2.04 8.92 8.53
N GLY A 281 -1.26 9.26 9.57
CA GLY A 281 0.07 9.84 9.41
C GLY A 281 0.04 11.32 9.06
N ASN A 282 -1.13 11.96 9.01
CA ASN A 282 -1.25 13.39 8.75
C ASN A 282 -0.94 14.21 10.01
N ILE A 283 -0.01 15.16 9.92
CA ILE A 283 0.43 15.92 11.10
C ILE A 283 -0.70 16.71 11.77
N ASN A 284 -1.65 17.26 11.00
CA ASN A 284 -2.78 18.00 11.57
C ASN A 284 -3.77 17.06 12.27
N ALA A 285 -3.91 15.82 11.76
CA ALA A 285 -4.67 14.78 12.43
C ALA A 285 -3.98 14.33 13.72
N MET A 286 -2.64 14.24 13.76
CA MET A 286 -1.89 13.94 14.99
C MET A 286 -2.11 15.00 16.06
N ILE A 287 -2.01 16.27 15.70
CA ILE A 287 -2.25 17.39 16.63
C ILE A 287 -3.70 17.34 17.12
N SER A 288 -4.67 17.20 16.22
CA SER A 288 -6.09 17.13 16.60
C SER A 288 -6.41 15.90 17.47
N CYS A 289 -5.78 14.76 17.20
CA CYS A 289 -5.90 13.53 17.99
C CYS A 289 -5.42 13.77 19.42
N PHE A 290 -4.27 14.44 19.61
CA PHE A 290 -3.80 14.82 20.94
C PHE A 290 -4.68 15.86 21.62
N GLU A 291 -5.13 16.88 20.89
CA GLU A 291 -5.85 18.00 21.51
C GLU A 291 -7.30 17.63 21.88
N CYS A 292 -7.90 16.64 21.22
CA CYS A 292 -9.28 16.21 21.47
C CYS A 292 -9.49 15.32 22.71
N VAL A 293 -8.42 14.80 23.32
CA VAL A 293 -8.57 13.96 24.52
C VAL A 293 -8.85 14.82 25.76
N HIS A 294 -9.55 14.24 26.73
CA HIS A 294 -9.90 14.88 27.99
C HIS A 294 -8.66 15.30 28.78
N ASP A 295 -8.68 16.44 29.46
CA ASP A 295 -7.67 16.77 30.46
C ASP A 295 -7.73 15.80 31.66
N GLY A 296 -6.69 15.73 32.49
CA GLY A 296 -6.63 14.81 33.62
C GLY A 296 -6.25 13.36 33.27
N TRP A 297 -6.88 12.76 32.25
CA TRP A 297 -6.70 11.31 31.97
C TRP A 297 -6.67 10.91 30.49
N GLY A 298 -6.84 11.85 29.57
CA GLY A 298 -6.85 11.59 28.14
C GLY A 298 -5.52 11.04 27.64
N VAL A 299 -5.57 9.99 26.82
CA VAL A 299 -4.38 9.42 26.17
C VAL A 299 -4.58 9.40 24.66
N ALA A 300 -3.71 10.09 23.92
CA ALA A 300 -3.64 9.99 22.47
C ALA A 300 -2.49 9.08 22.05
N VAL A 301 -2.74 8.27 21.03
CA VAL A 301 -1.77 7.32 20.45
C VAL A 301 -1.55 7.64 18.98
N LEU A 302 -0.31 7.88 18.60
CA LEU A 302 0.10 8.07 17.21
C LEU A 302 0.61 6.75 16.64
N VAL A 303 0.02 6.29 15.54
CA VAL A 303 0.44 5.07 14.83
C VAL A 303 0.63 5.29 13.32
N GLY A 304 -0.07 6.24 12.73
CA GLY A 304 0.13 6.61 11.33
C GLY A 304 1.53 7.16 11.07
N VAL A 305 2.16 6.71 9.97
CA VAL A 305 3.51 7.14 9.59
C VAL A 305 3.44 8.40 8.72
N PRO A 306 4.11 9.50 9.10
CA PRO A 306 4.08 10.74 8.33
C PRO A 306 4.93 10.64 7.05
N THR A 307 4.54 11.40 6.03
CA THR A 307 5.21 11.40 4.70
C THR A 307 6.14 12.60 4.48
N LYS A 308 6.40 13.42 5.52
CA LYS A 308 7.09 14.73 5.43
C LYS A 308 7.87 15.06 6.71
N ASP A 309 8.79 16.03 6.61
CA ASP A 309 9.50 16.69 7.74
C ASP A 309 8.59 17.58 8.61
N ASP A 310 7.28 17.30 8.62
CA ASP A 310 6.31 18.08 9.36
C ASP A 310 6.52 17.89 10.87
N VAL A 311 6.42 18.99 11.62
CA VAL A 311 6.69 19.00 13.06
C VAL A 311 5.39 18.96 13.85
N PHE A 312 5.29 18.03 14.78
CA PHE A 312 4.20 17.99 15.74
C PHE A 312 4.30 19.21 16.67
N LYS A 313 3.23 20.02 16.76
CA LYS A 313 3.20 21.24 17.57
C LYS A 313 1.89 21.32 18.34
N THR A 314 2.00 21.58 19.63
CA THR A 314 0.87 21.82 20.53
C THR A 314 1.30 22.72 21.68
N HIS A 315 0.36 23.34 22.38
CA HIS A 315 0.68 24.21 23.51
C HIS A 315 1.09 23.38 24.75
N PRO A 316 2.17 23.71 25.48
CA PRO A 316 2.63 22.93 26.64
C PRO A 316 1.57 22.73 27.74
N MET A 317 0.64 23.69 27.90
CA MET A 317 -0.47 23.54 28.84
C MET A 317 -1.36 22.33 28.55
N ASN A 318 -1.43 21.85 27.31
CA ASN A 318 -2.17 20.62 27.00
C ASN A 318 -1.56 19.42 27.74
N PHE A 319 -0.24 19.36 27.89
CA PHE A 319 0.43 18.33 28.70
C PHE A 319 0.35 18.61 30.20
N LEU A 320 0.52 19.88 30.62
CA LEU A 320 0.43 20.24 32.05
C LEU A 320 -0.99 20.08 32.62
N ASN A 321 -2.02 20.12 31.77
CA ASN A 321 -3.38 19.69 32.09
C ASN A 321 -3.54 18.15 32.04
N GLU A 322 -2.45 17.41 32.25
CA GLU A 322 -2.40 15.96 32.43
C GLU A 322 -2.89 15.12 31.24
N LYS A 323 -2.83 15.65 30.01
CA LYS A 323 -2.96 14.81 28.81
C LYS A 323 -1.68 14.02 28.56
N THR A 324 -1.82 12.80 28.06
CA THR A 324 -0.69 11.94 27.69
C THR A 324 -0.67 11.70 26.18
N LEU A 325 0.51 11.83 25.58
CA LEU A 325 0.77 11.45 24.18
C LEU A 325 1.71 10.24 24.15
N LYS A 326 1.38 9.23 23.35
CA LYS A 326 2.23 8.07 23.09
C LYS A 326 2.36 7.84 21.59
N GLY A 327 3.49 7.31 21.17
CA GLY A 327 3.67 6.70 19.85
C GLY A 327 3.66 5.18 19.98
N THR A 328 3.39 4.48 18.89
CA THR A 328 3.52 3.03 18.83
C THR A 328 3.98 2.57 17.46
N PHE A 329 4.70 1.45 17.43
CA PHE A 329 5.14 0.79 16.21
C PHE A 329 4.57 -0.64 16.19
N PHE A 330 3.96 -1.06 15.07
CA PHE A 330 3.33 -2.38 14.93
C PHE A 330 2.40 -2.75 16.11
N GLY A 331 1.66 -1.76 16.64
CA GLY A 331 0.75 -1.96 17.78
C GLY A 331 1.42 -2.41 19.07
N ASN A 332 2.73 -2.19 19.20
CA ASN A 332 3.58 -2.63 20.32
C ASN A 332 3.60 -4.16 20.51
N TYR A 333 3.34 -4.92 19.45
CA TYR A 333 3.49 -6.38 19.44
C TYR A 333 4.93 -6.78 19.12
N LYS A 334 5.48 -7.73 19.88
CA LYS A 334 6.70 -8.45 19.52
C LYS A 334 6.36 -9.48 18.43
N PRO A 335 6.96 -9.39 17.23
CA PRO A 335 6.55 -10.18 16.07
C PRO A 335 6.44 -11.69 16.28
N ARG A 336 7.40 -12.32 16.98
CA ARG A 336 7.43 -13.78 17.15
C ARG A 336 6.71 -14.23 18.41
N THR A 337 6.80 -13.44 19.47
CA THR A 337 6.24 -13.78 20.78
C THR A 337 4.73 -13.51 20.84
N ASP A 338 4.26 -12.38 20.32
CA ASP A 338 2.89 -11.93 20.56
C ASP A 338 1.93 -12.22 19.41
N LEU A 339 2.39 -12.10 18.16
CA LEU A 339 1.53 -12.27 16.98
C LEU A 339 0.82 -13.63 16.92
N PRO A 340 1.44 -14.76 17.32
CA PRO A 340 0.72 -16.03 17.39
C PRO A 340 -0.48 -16.00 18.35
N ASN A 341 -0.44 -15.20 19.41
CA ASN A 341 -1.58 -15.05 20.32
C ASN A 341 -2.73 -14.27 19.66
N VAL A 342 -2.44 -13.33 18.76
CA VAL A 342 -3.47 -12.64 17.97
C VAL A 342 -4.15 -13.60 16.99
N VAL A 343 -3.39 -14.54 16.40
CA VAL A 343 -3.97 -15.64 15.62
C VAL A 343 -4.91 -16.49 16.48
N GLU A 344 -4.50 -16.82 17.70
CA GLU A 344 -5.35 -17.60 18.62
C GLU A 344 -6.66 -16.89 19.00
N LEU A 345 -6.66 -15.56 19.12
CA LEU A 345 -7.90 -14.80 19.32
C LEU A 345 -8.87 -14.97 18.14
N TYR A 346 -8.36 -15.00 16.91
CA TYR A 346 -9.16 -15.30 15.73
C TYR A 346 -9.66 -16.76 15.74
N MET A 347 -8.80 -17.72 16.06
CA MET A 347 -9.19 -19.14 16.15
C MET A 347 -10.29 -19.39 17.20
N LYS A 348 -10.27 -18.63 18.30
CA LYS A 348 -11.30 -18.64 19.35
C LYS A 348 -12.57 -17.86 18.99
N LYS A 349 -12.63 -17.24 17.80
CA LYS A 349 -13.73 -16.39 17.33
C LYS A 349 -13.95 -15.13 18.19
N GLU A 350 -12.91 -14.70 18.90
CA GLU A 350 -12.91 -13.43 19.62
C GLU A 350 -12.61 -12.26 18.66
N LEU A 351 -11.89 -12.54 17.57
CA LEU A 351 -11.65 -11.64 16.45
C LEU A 351 -12.38 -12.11 15.19
N GLU A 352 -12.91 -11.16 14.42
CA GLU A 352 -13.54 -11.39 13.11
C GLU A 352 -12.70 -10.74 12.01
N LEU A 353 -11.95 -11.53 11.24
CA LEU A 353 -11.03 -11.03 10.21
C LEU A 353 -11.70 -10.90 8.84
N GLU A 354 -12.75 -11.68 8.59
CA GLU A 354 -13.45 -11.75 7.30
C GLU A 354 -13.98 -10.37 6.86
N LYS A 355 -14.42 -9.55 7.81
CA LYS A 355 -14.93 -8.20 7.54
C LYS A 355 -13.88 -7.23 7.01
N PHE A 356 -12.58 -7.52 7.17
CA PHE A 356 -11.49 -6.74 6.58
C PHE A 356 -11.20 -7.13 5.12
N ILE A 357 -11.54 -8.37 4.74
CA ILE A 357 -11.24 -8.92 3.42
C ILE A 357 -12.41 -8.62 2.49
N THR A 358 -12.26 -7.58 1.67
CA THR A 358 -13.33 -7.13 0.76
C THR A 358 -13.27 -7.75 -0.62
N HIS A 359 -12.08 -8.21 -1.04
CA HIS A 359 -11.82 -8.76 -2.36
C HIS A 359 -10.86 -9.94 -2.27
N THR A 360 -10.93 -10.82 -3.25
CA THR A 360 -9.98 -11.91 -3.46
C THR A 360 -9.76 -12.03 -4.96
N VAL A 361 -8.50 -12.03 -5.37
CA VAL A 361 -8.09 -12.16 -6.77
C VAL A 361 -7.00 -13.22 -6.88
N PRO A 362 -6.88 -13.93 -8.01
CA PRO A 362 -5.73 -14.79 -8.25
C PRO A 362 -4.44 -13.96 -8.39
N PHE A 363 -3.28 -14.56 -8.13
CA PHE A 363 -1.99 -13.87 -8.19
C PHE A 363 -1.70 -13.24 -9.56
N SER A 364 -2.15 -13.88 -10.64
CA SER A 364 -2.08 -13.35 -12.01
C SER A 364 -2.79 -12.01 -12.21
N GLU A 365 -3.70 -11.64 -11.31
CA GLU A 365 -4.48 -10.39 -11.34
C GLU A 365 -4.03 -9.38 -10.27
N ILE A 366 -2.80 -9.49 -9.75
CA ILE A 366 -2.28 -8.62 -8.68
C ILE A 366 -2.40 -7.11 -8.98
N ASN A 367 -2.29 -6.70 -10.25
CA ASN A 367 -2.47 -5.30 -10.64
C ASN A 367 -3.91 -4.80 -10.41
N THR A 368 -4.92 -5.67 -10.52
CA THR A 368 -6.32 -5.33 -10.20
C THR A 368 -6.49 -5.05 -8.70
N ALA A 369 -5.76 -5.77 -7.83
CA ALA A 369 -5.73 -5.46 -6.41
C ALA A 369 -5.10 -4.08 -6.14
N ALA A 370 -4.00 -3.75 -6.84
CA ALA A 370 -3.34 -2.44 -6.74
C ALA A 370 -4.30 -1.28 -7.07
N ASP A 371 -5.04 -1.40 -8.16
CA ASP A 371 -6.01 -0.38 -8.58
C ASP A 371 -7.18 -0.22 -7.57
N SER A 372 -7.67 -1.32 -7.01
CA SER A 372 -8.77 -1.30 -6.02
C SER A 372 -8.38 -0.67 -4.67
N SER A 373 -7.08 -0.65 -4.36
CA SER A 373 -6.53 -0.12 -3.10
C SER A 373 -6.26 1.40 -3.12
N GLN A 374 -6.38 2.04 -4.29
CA GLN A 374 -6.22 3.48 -4.44
C GLN A 374 -7.39 4.25 -3.78
N PRO A 375 -7.14 5.42 -3.16
CA PRO A 375 -8.20 6.20 -2.54
C PRO A 375 -9.22 6.67 -3.59
N GLN A 376 -10.49 6.29 -3.43
CA GLN A 376 -11.58 6.82 -4.23
C GLN A 376 -11.77 8.32 -3.93
N ILE A 377 -11.26 9.17 -4.82
CA ILE A 377 -11.56 10.60 -4.78
C ILE A 377 -12.89 10.80 -5.51
N SER A 378 -13.98 10.96 -4.75
CA SER A 378 -15.27 11.40 -5.32
C SER A 378 -15.14 12.83 -5.85
N PRO A 379 -15.53 13.12 -7.11
CA PRO A 379 -15.60 14.50 -7.58
C PRO A 379 -16.70 15.23 -6.80
N ALA A 380 -16.36 16.37 -6.21
CA ALA A 380 -17.29 17.18 -5.43
C ALA A 380 -18.53 17.53 -6.27
N ALA A 381 -19.71 17.23 -5.74
CA ALA A 381 -20.99 17.60 -6.32
C ALA A 381 -21.13 19.13 -6.33
N ALA A 382 -21.16 19.73 -7.52
CA ALA A 382 -21.53 21.12 -7.69
C ALA A 382 -23.05 21.27 -7.50
N HIS A 383 -23.49 21.86 -6.39
CA HIS A 383 -24.88 22.26 -6.21
C HIS A 383 -25.20 23.60 -6.91
N PRO A 384 -26.47 23.81 -7.34
CA PRO A 384 -26.83 24.85 -8.29
C PRO A 384 -27.24 26.14 -7.56
N THR A 385 -26.68 27.29 -7.97
CA THR A 385 -27.24 28.60 -7.61
C THR A 385 -27.48 29.46 -8.84
N ALA A 386 -28.79 29.65 -9.07
CA ALA A 386 -29.49 30.86 -9.48
C ALA A 386 -29.00 31.68 -10.68
N THR A 387 -29.89 31.72 -11.66
CA THR A 387 -29.99 32.59 -12.83
C THR A 387 -29.94 34.09 -12.52
N HIS A 388 -29.04 34.82 -13.18
CA HIS A 388 -29.27 36.22 -13.57
C HIS A 388 -28.65 36.55 -14.93
N HIS A 389 -29.26 37.53 -15.59
CA HIS A 389 -29.33 37.76 -17.03
C HIS A 389 -28.02 37.96 -17.82
N ARG A 390 -28.06 37.46 -19.06
CA ARG A 390 -27.11 37.62 -20.17
C ARG A 390 -26.64 39.07 -20.40
N ARG A 391 -25.31 39.27 -20.47
CA ARG A 391 -24.67 40.17 -21.45
C ARG A 391 -23.43 39.51 -22.06
N ARG A 392 -23.35 39.60 -23.39
CA ARG A 392 -22.33 38.99 -24.27
C ARG A 392 -20.96 39.64 -24.05
N GLY A 393 -19.91 38.84 -23.95
CA GLY A 393 -18.52 39.29 -24.04
C GLY A 393 -17.55 38.12 -23.91
N ARG A 394 -16.78 37.84 -24.96
CA ARG A 394 -15.76 36.78 -24.99
C ARG A 394 -14.55 37.16 -24.12
N ARG A 395 -13.98 36.12 -23.49
CA ARG A 395 -12.59 35.87 -23.04
C ARG A 395 -12.22 36.07 -21.55
N LYS A 396 -11.63 34.98 -21.03
CA LYS A 396 -10.38 34.83 -20.23
C LYS A 396 -10.50 34.50 -18.74
N GLN A 397 -9.92 33.33 -18.42
CA GLN A 397 -9.29 32.98 -17.15
C GLN A 397 -8.46 34.15 -16.61
N ARG A 398 -8.66 34.50 -15.34
CA ARG A 398 -7.75 35.33 -14.56
C ARG A 398 -6.75 34.40 -13.86
N LEU A 399 -5.51 34.36 -14.36
CA LEU A 399 -4.34 34.16 -13.51
C LEU A 399 -4.08 35.49 -12.77
N GLN A 400 -3.75 35.44 -11.48
CA GLN A 400 -3.12 36.56 -10.79
C GLN A 400 -1.61 36.53 -11.10
N PHE A 401 -1.08 37.67 -11.53
CA PHE A 401 0.34 37.95 -11.72
C PHE A 401 0.82 38.85 -10.57
N ARG A 402 2.05 38.63 -10.06
CA ARG A 402 2.74 39.61 -9.23
C ARG A 402 3.64 40.48 -10.12
N PHE A 403 3.63 41.78 -9.86
CA PHE A 403 4.42 42.79 -10.56
C PHE A 403 5.64 43.16 -9.71
N GLN A 404 6.78 43.37 -10.35
CA GLN A 404 7.89 44.13 -9.79
C GLN A 404 8.33 45.12 -10.89
N VAL A 405 8.33 46.41 -10.58
CA VAL A 405 8.68 47.50 -11.50
C VAL A 405 10.08 47.98 -11.13
N GLU A 406 11.02 47.90 -12.06
CA GLU A 406 12.29 48.61 -12.03
C GLU A 406 12.48 49.32 -13.37
N GLY A 407 12.43 50.67 -13.39
CA GLY A 407 12.83 51.49 -14.53
C GLY A 407 11.90 51.52 -15.76
N GLU A 408 12.33 52.28 -16.79
CA GLU A 408 11.52 52.74 -17.93
C GLU A 408 11.48 51.81 -19.17
N GLU A 409 11.82 50.52 -19.08
CA GLU A 409 11.58 49.58 -20.20
C GLU A 409 11.12 48.19 -19.73
N ALA A 410 9.93 47.76 -20.18
CA ALA A 410 9.40 46.41 -19.94
C ALA A 410 9.55 45.53 -21.21
N ARG A 411 10.24 44.39 -21.11
CA ARG A 411 10.31 43.36 -22.16
C ARG A 411 9.60 42.07 -21.68
N PHE A 412 8.77 41.50 -22.55
CA PHE A 412 8.05 40.24 -22.34
C PHE A 412 8.82 39.07 -22.97
N VAL A 413 9.06 37.98 -22.23
CA VAL A 413 9.46 36.69 -22.82
C VAL A 413 8.68 35.55 -22.16
N CYS A 414 7.96 34.79 -22.97
CA CYS A 414 7.26 33.55 -22.61
C CYS A 414 7.99 32.40 -23.31
N HIS A 415 8.49 31.40 -22.59
CA HIS A 415 9.03 30.16 -23.18
C HIS A 415 8.49 28.92 -22.48
N ALA A 416 8.04 27.96 -23.30
CA ALA A 416 7.79 26.58 -22.95
C ALA A 416 9.10 25.77 -22.98
N ALA A 417 9.17 24.73 -22.13
CA ALA A 417 10.20 23.70 -21.82
C ALA A 417 11.22 23.31 -22.94
N PRO A 418 12.44 22.74 -22.68
CA PRO A 418 12.66 21.56 -21.80
C PRO A 418 14.06 21.32 -21.12
N LEU A 419 14.07 20.38 -20.15
CA LEU A 419 15.12 19.40 -19.75
C LEU A 419 16.58 19.80 -19.40
N ARG A 420 16.99 19.38 -18.17
CA ARG A 420 18.33 19.13 -17.56
C ARG A 420 18.98 20.26 -16.74
N PRO A 421 20.02 19.98 -15.93
CA PRO A 421 20.02 19.37 -14.59
C PRO A 421 20.43 20.39 -13.51
N TRP A 422 20.01 20.18 -12.25
CA TRP A 422 20.45 21.03 -11.14
C TRP A 422 21.90 20.71 -10.75
N PHE A 423 22.84 21.61 -11.07
CA PHE A 423 24.08 21.77 -10.31
C PHE A 423 23.79 22.77 -9.19
N ALA A 424 23.88 22.33 -7.94
CA ALA A 424 23.84 23.23 -6.80
C ALA A 424 25.21 23.89 -6.62
N THR A 425 25.27 25.21 -6.73
CA THR A 425 26.33 26.02 -6.14
C THR A 425 25.73 26.78 -4.96
N GLN A 426 26.18 26.49 -3.74
CA GLN A 426 25.93 27.38 -2.59
C GLN A 426 26.73 28.67 -2.78
N GLU A 427 26.05 29.81 -2.77
CA GLU A 427 26.66 31.13 -2.59
C GLU A 427 26.55 31.51 -1.11
N ASP A 428 27.65 31.96 -0.49
CA ASP A 428 27.59 32.70 0.76
C ASP A 428 27.22 34.17 0.48
N LYS A 429 26.86 34.92 1.53
CA LYS A 429 26.24 36.25 1.44
C LYS A 429 27.11 37.35 0.80
N GLU A 430 28.26 37.03 0.24
CA GLU A 430 29.24 38.00 -0.28
C GLU A 430 29.74 37.71 -1.72
N GLY A 431 29.13 36.76 -2.45
CA GLY A 431 29.11 36.76 -3.92
C GLY A 431 30.44 36.46 -4.66
N ARG A 432 31.28 35.56 -4.15
CA ARG A 432 32.54 35.16 -4.84
C ARG A 432 32.44 33.77 -5.50
N LYS A 433 32.67 33.67 -6.81
CA LYS A 433 32.67 32.42 -7.60
C LYS A 433 34.07 31.78 -7.70
N TRP A 434 34.16 30.46 -7.50
CA TRP A 434 35.36 29.66 -7.79
C TRP A 434 35.30 29.03 -9.19
N ARG A 435 36.42 29.04 -9.93
CA ARG A 435 36.63 28.34 -11.20
C ARG A 435 37.26 26.97 -10.94
N ASN A 436 36.91 25.94 -11.71
CA ASN A 436 37.79 24.79 -11.91
C ASN A 436 37.74 24.23 -13.33
N LEU A 437 38.91 23.69 -13.72
CA LEU A 437 39.39 23.31 -15.05
C LEU A 437 38.72 22.07 -15.67
N THR A 438 38.73 21.99 -17.00
CA THR A 438 38.40 20.80 -17.81
C THR A 438 39.64 20.33 -18.59
N LEU A 439 39.89 19.02 -18.62
CA LEU A 439 40.85 18.34 -19.51
C LEU A 439 40.09 17.48 -20.54
N HIS A 440 40.50 17.54 -21.82
CA HIS A 440 39.97 16.74 -22.95
C HIS A 440 40.91 15.59 -23.32
N PRO A 441 40.40 14.54 -23.99
CA PRO A 441 40.98 14.12 -25.28
C PRO A 441 39.94 13.75 -26.38
N PRO A 442 40.36 13.51 -27.65
CA PRO A 442 39.70 14.08 -28.83
C PRO A 442 39.09 13.11 -29.87
N SER A 443 38.28 13.72 -30.76
CA SER A 443 38.12 13.50 -32.22
C SER A 443 37.52 12.21 -32.83
N SER A 444 36.49 12.46 -33.66
CA SER A 444 35.73 11.70 -34.69
C SER A 444 36.57 11.11 -35.87
N PRO A 445 36.01 10.65 -37.05
CA PRO A 445 34.65 10.21 -37.51
C PRO A 445 34.68 8.89 -38.36
N PHE A 446 33.55 8.35 -38.85
CA PHE A 446 33.42 7.78 -40.23
C PHE A 446 31.95 7.48 -40.65
N PHE A 447 31.67 7.69 -41.94
CA PHE A 447 30.40 7.58 -42.69
C PHE A 447 30.01 6.14 -43.09
N LEU A 448 28.72 5.86 -43.37
CA LEU A 448 28.17 5.53 -44.72
C LEU A 448 26.67 5.15 -44.74
N ARG A 449 26.05 5.44 -45.91
CA ARG A 449 24.64 5.26 -46.34
C ARG A 449 24.38 3.90 -47.02
N GLY A 450 23.09 3.54 -47.13
CA GLY A 450 22.47 2.71 -48.20
C GLY A 450 21.56 1.61 -47.63
N GLY A 451 20.35 1.29 -48.09
CA GLY A 451 19.57 1.67 -49.28
C GLY A 451 18.95 0.42 -49.93
N GLY A 452 17.64 0.18 -49.71
CA GLY A 452 16.70 -0.45 -50.68
C GLY A 452 16.55 -1.98 -50.75
N GLY A 453 15.30 -2.43 -50.97
CA GLY A 453 14.99 -3.57 -51.87
C GLY A 453 14.23 -4.77 -51.29
N ALA A 454 12.95 -4.91 -51.65
CA ALA A 454 12.05 -6.05 -51.39
C ALA A 454 12.29 -7.25 -52.33
N ILE A 455 11.62 -8.41 -52.09
CA ILE A 455 10.81 -9.22 -53.07
C ILE A 455 10.39 -10.64 -52.53
N TYR A 456 9.05 -10.87 -52.54
CA TYR A 456 8.20 -12.05 -52.89
C TYR A 456 8.00 -13.36 -52.08
N ARG A 457 6.70 -13.54 -51.71
CA ARG A 457 5.70 -14.65 -51.91
C ARG A 457 6.05 -16.14 -51.64
N ARG A 458 5.18 -16.80 -50.84
CA ARG A 458 4.05 -17.67 -51.28
C ARG A 458 3.24 -18.16 -50.06
N GLY A 459 1.91 -18.21 -50.20
CA GLY A 459 0.99 -18.74 -49.19
C GLY A 459 0.62 -20.20 -49.42
N LEU A 460 -0.12 -20.77 -48.46
CA LEU A 460 -1.07 -21.86 -48.63
C LEU A 460 -2.08 -21.83 -47.49
N ASP A 461 -3.34 -21.72 -47.88
CA ASP A 461 -4.54 -21.73 -47.05
C ASP A 461 -4.81 -23.12 -46.45
N PHE A 462 -5.36 -23.16 -45.23
CA PHE A 462 -6.27 -24.20 -44.80
C PHE A 462 -7.49 -23.58 -44.09
N VAL A 463 -8.63 -24.19 -44.39
CA VAL A 463 -9.99 -23.64 -44.37
C VAL A 463 -10.58 -23.52 -42.96
N GLY A 464 -11.04 -22.30 -42.64
CA GLY A 464 -12.40 -21.97 -42.22
C GLY A 464 -13.10 -22.81 -41.13
N ARG A 465 -13.19 -22.24 -39.93
CA ARG A 465 -14.46 -22.18 -39.18
C ARG A 465 -14.84 -20.71 -38.97
N ARG A 466 -15.97 -20.31 -39.52
CA ARG A 466 -16.59 -18.98 -39.34
C ARG A 466 -16.75 -18.68 -37.86
N VAL A 467 -16.06 -17.66 -37.36
CA VAL A 467 -16.55 -16.89 -36.21
C VAL A 467 -17.60 -15.94 -36.79
N MET A 468 -18.87 -16.14 -36.44
CA MET A 468 -19.94 -15.22 -36.85
C MET A 468 -19.74 -13.88 -36.15
N ALA A 469 -19.85 -12.79 -36.93
CA ALA A 469 -19.93 -11.43 -36.41
C ALA A 469 -21.18 -11.27 -35.53
N THR A 470 -21.00 -10.80 -34.29
CA THR A 470 -22.06 -10.42 -33.35
C THR A 470 -22.18 -8.90 -33.23
N ALA A 471 -22.18 -8.19 -34.36
CA ALA A 471 -22.55 -6.78 -34.37
C ALA A 471 -24.10 -6.68 -34.32
N GLY A 472 -24.63 -6.09 -33.25
CA GLY A 472 -26.06 -5.82 -33.08
C GLY A 472 -26.92 -6.99 -32.60
N LYS A 473 -26.35 -7.96 -31.87
CA LYS A 473 -27.11 -9.03 -31.22
C LYS A 473 -27.03 -8.92 -29.70
N VAL A 474 -28.20 -8.95 -29.06
CA VAL A 474 -28.35 -8.99 -27.60
C VAL A 474 -27.57 -10.17 -27.02
N ILE A 475 -26.47 -9.88 -26.33
CA ILE A 475 -25.70 -10.89 -25.59
C ILE A 475 -26.40 -11.10 -24.25
N LYS A 476 -27.05 -12.25 -24.11
CA LYS A 476 -27.65 -12.72 -22.85
C LYS A 476 -26.68 -13.68 -22.19
N CYS A 477 -26.35 -13.45 -20.92
CA CYS A 477 -25.57 -14.38 -20.12
C CYS A 477 -26.36 -14.82 -18.89
N LYS A 478 -26.18 -16.07 -18.47
CA LYS A 478 -26.73 -16.58 -17.20
C LYS A 478 -25.84 -16.13 -16.06
N ALA A 479 -26.38 -15.34 -15.14
CA ALA A 479 -25.68 -14.85 -13.97
C ALA A 479 -26.46 -15.25 -12.70
N ALA A 480 -25.74 -15.50 -11.62
CA ALA A 480 -26.33 -15.70 -10.29
C ALA A 480 -26.57 -14.33 -9.66
N VAL A 481 -27.84 -13.94 -9.50
CA VAL A 481 -28.23 -12.61 -9.04
C VAL A 481 -28.86 -12.71 -7.64
N ALA A 482 -28.37 -11.90 -6.71
CA ALA A 482 -28.98 -11.69 -5.39
C ALA A 482 -29.80 -10.41 -5.43
N TRP A 483 -31.13 -10.55 -5.44
CA TRP A 483 -32.03 -9.40 -5.47
C TRP A 483 -32.23 -8.74 -4.10
N GLU A 484 -32.02 -9.50 -3.02
CA GLU A 484 -32.19 -9.05 -1.63
C GLU A 484 -31.20 -9.76 -0.70
N ALA A 485 -30.86 -9.11 0.42
CA ALA A 485 -29.97 -9.68 1.42
C ALA A 485 -30.57 -10.94 2.06
N ALA A 486 -29.73 -11.96 2.27
CA ALA A 486 -30.07 -13.25 2.88
C ALA A 486 -31.09 -14.13 2.11
N LYS A 487 -31.35 -13.84 0.82
CA LYS A 487 -32.09 -14.75 -0.06
C LYS A 487 -31.14 -15.56 -0.97
N PRO A 488 -31.52 -16.79 -1.36
CA PRO A 488 -30.74 -17.60 -2.29
C PRO A 488 -30.54 -16.90 -3.64
N LEU A 489 -29.35 -17.08 -4.22
CA LEU A 489 -29.03 -16.60 -5.57
C LEU A 489 -29.96 -17.25 -6.60
N VAL A 490 -30.51 -16.44 -7.51
CA VAL A 490 -31.32 -16.93 -8.62
C VAL A 490 -30.50 -16.84 -9.90
N ILE A 491 -30.46 -17.92 -10.69
CA ILE A 491 -29.79 -17.92 -11.99
C ILE A 491 -30.74 -17.31 -13.02
N GLU A 492 -30.38 -16.13 -13.55
CA GLU A 492 -31.20 -15.40 -14.53
C GLU A 492 -30.37 -14.97 -15.75
N GLU A 493 -31.06 -14.78 -16.88
CA GLU A 493 -30.45 -14.29 -18.13
C GLU A 493 -30.47 -12.75 -18.18
N VAL A 494 -29.30 -12.13 -18.20
CA VAL A 494 -29.14 -10.66 -18.17
C VAL A 494 -28.65 -10.15 -19.53
N GLU A 495 -29.30 -9.09 -20.04
CA GLU A 495 -28.92 -8.42 -21.30
C GLU A 495 -27.80 -7.39 -21.04
N VAL A 496 -26.58 -7.73 -21.44
CA VAL A 496 -25.37 -6.94 -21.14
C VAL A 496 -25.28 -5.65 -21.96
N GLU A 497 -26.00 -5.58 -23.07
CA GLU A 497 -25.92 -4.50 -24.06
C GLU A 497 -26.41 -3.14 -23.52
N LYS A 498 -27.28 -3.14 -22.51
CA LYS A 498 -27.81 -1.92 -21.86
C LYS A 498 -26.77 -1.16 -21.02
N PHE A 499 -25.59 -1.73 -20.83
CA PHE A 499 -24.51 -1.15 -20.02
C PHE A 499 -23.33 -0.66 -20.87
N ILE A 500 -23.35 -0.85 -22.20
CA ILE A 500 -22.29 -0.40 -23.11
C ILE A 500 -22.61 1.02 -23.57
N THR A 501 -21.80 1.99 -23.16
CA THR A 501 -22.02 3.39 -23.52
C THR A 501 -21.10 3.87 -24.64
N HIS A 502 -19.95 3.22 -24.84
CA HIS A 502 -18.97 3.60 -25.84
C HIS A 502 -18.33 2.36 -26.49
N SER A 503 -17.83 2.51 -27.70
CA SER A 503 -17.04 1.48 -28.35
C SER A 503 -15.96 2.07 -29.26
N VAL A 504 -14.72 1.66 -29.06
CA VAL A 504 -13.53 2.18 -29.77
C VAL A 504 -12.74 1.03 -30.41
N PRO A 505 -12.00 1.25 -31.50
CA PRO A 505 -11.10 0.24 -32.06
C PRO A 505 -9.88 0.01 -31.15
N PHE A 506 -9.21 -1.15 -31.27
CA PHE A 506 -8.04 -1.49 -30.46
C PHE A 506 -6.91 -0.45 -30.56
N SER A 507 -6.73 0.19 -31.72
CA SER A 507 -5.76 1.28 -31.91
C SER A 507 -5.98 2.49 -31.00
N GLU A 508 -7.18 2.63 -30.43
CA GLU A 508 -7.59 3.72 -29.54
C GLU A 508 -7.89 3.22 -28.13
N ILE A 509 -7.26 2.13 -27.70
CA ILE A 509 -7.47 1.54 -26.37
C ILE A 509 -7.24 2.54 -25.23
N ASN A 510 -6.30 3.47 -25.38
CA ASN A 510 -6.07 4.52 -24.38
C ASN A 510 -7.25 5.49 -24.26
N THR A 511 -7.98 5.74 -25.36
CA THR A 511 -9.24 6.52 -25.32
C THR A 511 -10.32 5.79 -24.53
N ALA A 512 -10.39 4.45 -24.60
CA ALA A 512 -11.30 3.67 -23.76
C ALA A 512 -10.96 3.83 -22.27
N PHE A 513 -9.68 3.79 -21.92
CA PHE A 513 -9.22 3.98 -20.55
C PHE A 513 -9.48 5.40 -20.03
N ASP A 514 -9.28 6.43 -20.87
CA ASP A 514 -9.58 7.82 -20.53
C ASP A 514 -11.08 8.05 -20.27
N LEU A 515 -11.95 7.44 -21.07
CA LEU A 515 -13.40 7.53 -20.90
C LEU A 515 -13.88 6.87 -19.59
N MET A 516 -13.25 5.76 -19.20
CA MET A 516 -13.52 5.11 -17.91
C MET A 516 -12.97 5.93 -16.74
N HIS A 517 -11.76 6.50 -16.87
CA HIS A 517 -11.15 7.36 -15.85
C HIS A 517 -11.93 8.65 -15.59
N LYS A 518 -12.54 9.24 -16.64
CA LYS A 518 -13.36 10.45 -16.51
C LYS A 518 -14.79 10.17 -16.02
N GLY A 519 -15.17 8.91 -15.86
CA GLY A 519 -16.54 8.52 -15.52
C GLY A 519 -17.55 8.80 -16.64
N GLU A 520 -17.07 9.02 -17.87
CA GLU A 520 -17.89 9.33 -19.04
C GLU A 520 -18.44 8.04 -19.71
N GLY A 521 -17.93 6.87 -19.33
CA GLY A 521 -18.39 5.56 -19.77
C GLY A 521 -18.84 4.63 -18.64
N ILE A 522 -19.98 3.95 -18.79
CA ILE A 522 -20.40 2.84 -17.90
C ILE A 522 -19.67 1.55 -18.31
N ARG A 523 -19.53 1.31 -19.62
CA ARG A 523 -18.73 0.21 -20.18
C ARG A 523 -18.30 0.58 -21.60
N CYS A 524 -17.02 0.42 -21.93
CA CYS A 524 -16.46 0.68 -23.26
C CYS A 524 -16.02 -0.64 -23.92
N ILE A 525 -16.58 -0.98 -25.09
CA ILE A 525 -16.15 -2.17 -25.85
C ILE A 525 -15.01 -1.82 -26.79
N ILE A 526 -13.89 -2.52 -26.62
CA ILE A 526 -12.75 -2.45 -27.53
C ILE A 526 -12.99 -3.42 -28.69
N ARG A 527 -13.14 -2.87 -29.90
CA ARG A 527 -13.34 -3.63 -31.13
C ARG A 527 -11.99 -4.11 -31.64
N MET A 528 -11.85 -5.44 -31.62
CA MET A 528 -10.71 -6.16 -32.17
C MET A 528 -10.97 -6.41 -33.66
N GLU A 529 -10.85 -5.37 -34.49
CA GLU A 529 -10.81 -5.51 -35.95
C GLU A 529 -9.46 -5.01 -36.46
N ASN A 530 -8.87 -5.74 -37.42
CA ASN A 530 -7.62 -5.41 -38.11
C ASN A 530 -7.79 -4.23 -39.07
#